data_AF-A0A222F4P7-F1
#
_entry.id   AF-A0A222F4P7-F1
#
_cell.length_a   1.000
_cell.length_b   1.000
_cell.length_c   1.000
_cell.angle_alpha   90.00
_cell.angle_beta   90.00
_cell.angle_gamma   90.00
#
_symmetry.space_group_name_H-M   'P 1'
#
loop_
_entity.id
_entity.type
_entity.pdbx_description
1 polymer ?
#
loop_
_entity_poly.entity_id
_entity_poly.type
_entity_poly.pdbx_seq_one_letter_code
_entity_poly.pdbx_strand_id
1 'polypeptide(L)'
;MQFLKSTALCLGLALSSAAIAAPASAQGMPPEQIKQILDLTKANWVAFRDWQGQELIYFTHLESWKCGIDYVFYGLNDGPIDQEWELEACNPDNPNAVLKEKPYLERPAGSTQSISVQLIFPDGTKSQVERFEYKPQ
;
A
#
# COMPACT_ATOMS: atom_id res chain seq x y z
N MET A 1 38.08 27.05 70.70
CA MET A 1 38.48 27.79 69.47
C MET A 1 38.14 26.88 68.30
N GLN A 2 36.90 26.98 67.80
CA GLN A 2 36.54 27.61 66.51
C GLN A 2 37.05 26.79 65.31
N PHE A 3 36.16 25.97 64.72
CA PHE A 3 35.47 26.18 63.43
C PHE A 3 36.42 26.05 62.23
N LEU A 4 36.16 25.10 61.32
CA LEU A 4 35.30 25.30 60.14
C LEU A 4 35.08 23.98 59.38
N LYS A 5 33.83 23.76 58.97
CA LYS A 5 33.39 22.76 58.01
C LYS A 5 33.77 23.24 56.60
N SER A 6 34.22 22.34 55.72
CA SER A 6 34.18 22.59 54.26
C SER A 6 33.76 21.34 53.50
N THR A 7 32.45 21.27 53.30
CA THR A 7 31.80 20.48 52.26
C THR A 7 32.16 21.11 50.91
N ALA A 8 32.91 20.42 50.05
CA ALA A 8 33.11 20.83 48.67
C ALA A 8 32.24 19.97 47.76
N LEU A 9 31.10 20.54 47.41
CA LEU A 9 30.12 20.09 46.43
C LEU A 9 30.74 20.17 45.03
N CYS A 10 31.18 19.05 44.46
CA CYS A 10 31.53 19.01 43.04
C CYS A 10 30.24 18.91 42.21
N LEU A 11 29.84 20.09 41.73
CA LEU A 11 28.77 20.37 40.80
C LEU A 11 28.87 19.48 39.55
N GLY A 12 27.79 18.78 39.24
CA GLY A 12 27.67 17.96 38.03
C GLY A 12 27.76 18.79 36.76
N LEU A 13 28.61 18.36 35.82
CA LEU A 13 28.47 18.68 34.41
C LEU A 13 27.75 17.52 33.75
N ALA A 14 26.42 17.61 33.71
CA ALA A 14 25.63 16.80 32.80
C ALA A 14 25.95 17.28 31.36
N LEU A 15 26.68 16.47 30.60
CA LEU A 15 26.73 16.61 29.15
C LEU A 15 25.35 16.25 28.61
N SER A 16 24.49 17.26 28.49
CA SER A 16 23.22 17.13 27.78
C SER A 16 23.53 16.86 26.31
N SER A 17 23.47 15.59 25.91
CA SER A 17 23.39 15.19 24.51
C SER A 17 22.12 15.80 23.92
N ALA A 18 22.25 16.95 23.24
CA ALA A 18 21.20 17.47 22.39
C ALA A 18 21.04 16.47 21.23
N ALA A 19 20.01 15.63 21.31
CA ALA A 19 19.56 14.85 20.17
C ALA A 19 19.11 15.85 19.10
N ILE A 20 19.92 15.99 18.06
CA ILE A 20 19.53 16.71 16.85
C ILE A 20 18.41 15.86 16.24
N ALA A 21 17.16 16.25 16.45
CA ALA A 21 16.03 15.68 15.73
C ALA A 21 16.21 16.04 14.26
N ALA A 22 16.69 15.08 13.46
CA ALA A 22 16.66 15.23 12.01
C ALA A 22 15.20 15.40 11.56
N PRO A 23 14.91 16.25 10.56
CA PRO A 23 13.58 16.30 9.99
C PRO A 23 13.25 14.91 9.44
N ALA A 24 12.18 14.31 9.94
CA ALA A 24 11.57 13.14 9.33
C ALA A 24 11.22 13.54 7.89
N SER A 25 12.04 13.11 6.94
CA SER A 25 11.73 13.35 5.54
C SER A 25 10.55 12.42 5.21
N ALA A 26 9.64 12.87 4.37
CA ALA A 26 8.53 12.05 3.88
C ALA A 26 9.06 11.00 2.89
N GLN A 27 10.05 10.19 3.29
CA GLN A 27 10.40 9.00 2.54
C GLN A 27 9.16 8.11 2.56
N GLY A 28 8.64 7.80 1.38
CA GLY A 28 7.47 6.95 1.22
C GLY A 28 7.57 5.66 2.05
N MET A 29 6.41 5.11 2.37
CA MET A 29 6.32 3.89 3.16
C MET A 29 7.18 2.77 2.56
N PRO A 30 7.99 2.04 3.36
CA PRO A 30 8.79 0.93 2.85
C PRO A 30 7.93 -0.15 2.16
N PRO A 31 8.42 -0.81 1.09
CA PRO A 31 7.65 -1.82 0.36
C PRO A 31 7.14 -2.97 1.23
N GLU A 32 7.91 -3.40 2.24
CA GLU A 32 7.51 -4.44 3.18
C GLU A 32 6.32 -4.04 4.05
N GLN A 33 6.22 -2.76 4.40
CA GLN A 33 5.09 -2.23 5.17
C GLN A 33 3.86 -2.09 4.25
N ILE A 34 4.04 -1.67 3.00
CA ILE A 34 2.95 -1.65 2.00
C ILE A 34 2.40 -3.06 1.77
N LYS A 35 3.27 -4.07 1.63
CA LYS A 35 2.88 -5.47 1.49
C LYS A 35 2.01 -5.96 2.67
N GLN A 36 2.36 -5.59 3.91
CA GLN A 36 1.55 -5.91 5.09
C GLN A 36 0.16 -5.25 5.02
N ILE A 37 0.10 -3.98 4.61
CA ILE A 37 -1.18 -3.28 4.43
C ILE A 37 -2.01 -3.96 3.34
N LEU A 38 -1.40 -4.35 2.22
CA LEU A 38 -2.08 -5.05 1.14
C LEU A 38 -2.66 -6.38 1.62
N ASP A 39 -1.93 -7.15 2.44
CA ASP A 39 -2.45 -8.38 3.04
C ASP A 39 -3.65 -8.11 3.97
N LEU A 40 -3.57 -7.09 4.82
CA LEU A 40 -4.67 -6.72 5.72
C LEU A 40 -5.89 -6.15 4.98
N THR A 41 -5.68 -5.55 3.82
CA THR A 41 -6.73 -4.88 3.02
C THR A 41 -7.19 -5.69 1.82
N LYS A 42 -6.77 -6.95 1.71
CA LYS A 42 -6.97 -7.80 0.54
C LYS A 42 -8.41 -7.95 0.07
N ALA A 43 -9.38 -7.89 0.99
CA ALA A 43 -10.80 -7.89 0.67
C ALA A 43 -11.27 -6.66 -0.15
N ASN A 44 -10.43 -5.62 -0.29
CA ASN A 44 -10.76 -4.37 -0.97
C ASN A 44 -9.88 -4.08 -2.20
N TRP A 45 -9.04 -5.03 -2.63
CA TRP A 45 -8.16 -4.79 -3.79
C TRP A 45 -8.93 -4.44 -5.06
N VAL A 46 -10.10 -5.04 -5.23
CA VAL A 46 -10.98 -4.81 -6.37
C VAL A 46 -12.41 -4.51 -5.91
N ALA A 47 -13.10 -3.65 -6.66
CA ALA A 47 -14.51 -3.35 -6.46
C ALA A 47 -15.29 -3.39 -7.79
N PHE A 48 -16.52 -3.91 -7.74
CA PHE A 48 -17.43 -3.92 -8.88
C PHE A 48 -18.41 -2.74 -8.84
N ARG A 49 -18.79 -2.25 -10.02
CA ARG A 49 -19.83 -1.24 -10.18
C ARG A 49 -20.56 -1.40 -11.52
N ASP A 50 -21.88 -1.36 -11.48
CA ASP A 50 -22.69 -1.20 -12.68
C ASP A 50 -22.79 0.27 -13.09
N TRP A 51 -22.51 0.57 -14.35
CA TRP A 51 -22.56 1.93 -14.87
C TRP A 51 -22.91 1.96 -16.36
N GLN A 52 -24.00 2.65 -16.72
CA GLN A 52 -24.41 2.85 -18.12
C GLN A 52 -24.46 1.56 -18.97
N GLY A 53 -24.91 0.45 -18.38
CA GLY A 53 -24.98 -0.84 -19.09
C GLY A 53 -23.64 -1.58 -19.22
N GLN A 54 -22.61 -1.12 -18.52
CA GLN A 54 -21.32 -1.78 -18.38
C GLN A 54 -21.11 -2.23 -16.92
N GLU A 55 -20.35 -3.30 -16.76
CA GLU A 55 -19.72 -3.71 -15.50
C GLU A 55 -18.32 -3.10 -15.45
N LEU A 56 -18.06 -2.29 -14.42
CA LEU A 56 -16.74 -1.74 -14.14
C LEU A 56 -16.08 -2.51 -13.00
N ILE A 57 -14.82 -2.87 -13.18
CA ILE A 57 -14.01 -3.59 -12.18
C ILE A 57 -12.84 -2.69 -11.79
N TYR A 58 -12.94 -2.01 -10.65
CA TYR A 58 -11.97 -1.02 -10.19
C TYR A 58 -10.74 -1.65 -9.53
N PHE A 59 -9.57 -1.14 -9.89
CA PHE A 59 -8.26 -1.45 -9.30
C PHE A 59 -7.71 -0.25 -8.49
N THR A 60 -8.52 0.78 -8.23
CA THR A 60 -8.13 2.03 -7.57
C THR A 60 -7.40 1.81 -6.23
N HIS A 61 -7.79 0.79 -5.46
CA HIS A 61 -7.10 0.47 -4.21
C HIS A 61 -5.66 0.03 -4.48
N LEU A 62 -5.44 -0.89 -5.42
CA LEU A 62 -4.09 -1.32 -5.81
C LEU A 62 -3.27 -0.18 -6.41
N GLU A 63 -3.87 0.68 -7.24
CA GLU A 63 -3.19 1.88 -7.77
C GLU A 63 -2.76 2.85 -6.66
N SER A 64 -3.54 2.94 -5.58
CA SER A 64 -3.16 3.71 -4.39
C SER A 64 -1.96 3.11 -3.65
N TRP A 65 -1.61 1.84 -3.87
CA TRP A 65 -0.49 1.15 -3.21
C TRP A 65 0.60 0.69 -4.18
N LYS A 66 0.58 1.18 -5.42
CA LYS A 66 1.49 0.78 -6.52
C LYS A 66 2.98 0.79 -6.17
N CYS A 67 3.43 1.67 -5.28
CA CYS A 67 4.84 1.75 -4.87
C CYS A 67 5.36 0.51 -4.13
N GLY A 68 4.48 -0.38 -3.68
CA GLY A 68 4.86 -1.66 -3.07
C GLY A 68 4.53 -2.88 -3.91
N ILE A 69 4.18 -2.74 -5.19
CA ILE A 69 3.73 -3.83 -6.06
C ILE A 69 4.53 -3.76 -7.37
N ASP A 70 5.14 -4.88 -7.78
CA ASP A 70 5.79 -4.98 -9.08
C ASP A 70 4.78 -5.34 -10.18
N TYR A 71 3.93 -6.34 -9.91
CA TYR A 71 2.95 -6.84 -10.89
C TYR A 71 1.61 -7.18 -10.26
N VAL A 72 0.54 -6.96 -11.03
CA VAL A 72 -0.82 -7.38 -10.70
C VAL A 72 -1.31 -8.29 -11.81
N PHE A 73 -1.51 -9.57 -11.52
CA PHE A 73 -2.12 -10.51 -12.45
C PHE A 73 -3.55 -10.81 -12.05
N TYR A 74 -4.43 -11.00 -13.05
CA TYR A 74 -5.82 -11.35 -12.84
C TYR A 74 -6.35 -12.36 -13.85
N GLY A 75 -7.45 -13.02 -13.48
CA GLY A 75 -8.25 -13.91 -14.33
C GLY A 75 -9.74 -13.73 -14.05
N LEU A 76 -10.59 -13.86 -15.07
CA LEU A 76 -12.04 -13.69 -14.98
C LEU A 76 -12.79 -15.03 -15.05
N ASN A 77 -13.91 -15.16 -14.35
CA ASN A 77 -14.85 -16.30 -14.47
C ASN A 77 -14.17 -17.69 -14.41
N ASP A 78 -13.27 -17.91 -13.44
CA ASP A 78 -12.49 -19.15 -13.29
C ASP A 78 -11.45 -19.42 -14.40
N GLY A 79 -11.21 -18.44 -15.27
CA GLY A 79 -10.11 -18.47 -16.23
C GLY A 79 -8.73 -18.37 -15.58
N PRO A 80 -7.66 -18.59 -16.38
CA PRO A 80 -6.29 -18.47 -15.90
C PRO A 80 -5.98 -17.06 -15.41
N ILE A 81 -5.07 -16.95 -14.42
CA ILE A 81 -4.54 -15.69 -13.89
C ILE A 81 -3.31 -15.33 -14.73
N ASP A 82 -3.56 -14.87 -15.97
CA ASP A 82 -2.52 -14.59 -16.97
C ASP A 82 -2.65 -13.20 -17.61
N GLN A 83 -3.66 -12.43 -17.23
CA GLN A 83 -3.81 -11.04 -17.66
C GLN A 83 -3.10 -10.13 -16.67
N GLU A 84 -2.32 -9.18 -17.17
CA GLU A 84 -1.64 -8.19 -16.35
C GLU A 84 -2.47 -6.89 -16.28
N TRP A 85 -2.66 -6.39 -15.07
CA TRP A 85 -3.06 -5.01 -14.85
C TRP A 85 -1.78 -4.16 -14.71
N GLU A 86 -1.47 -3.39 -15.74
CA GLU A 86 -0.33 -2.47 -15.74
C GLU A 86 -0.57 -1.35 -14.72
N LEU A 87 0.15 -1.33 -13.60
CA LEU A 87 0.05 -0.24 -12.61
C LEU A 87 0.62 1.06 -13.15
N GLU A 88 0.18 2.19 -12.61
CA GLU A 88 0.90 3.44 -12.81
C GLU A 88 2.33 3.35 -12.25
N ALA A 89 3.26 4.13 -12.80
CA ALA A 89 4.58 4.26 -12.23
C ALA A 89 4.50 4.83 -10.79
N CYS A 90 5.28 4.27 -9.87
CA CYS A 90 5.39 4.80 -8.52
C CYS A 90 6.01 6.20 -8.53
N ASN A 91 5.31 7.17 -7.94
CA ASN A 91 5.89 8.46 -7.57
C ASN A 91 6.05 8.51 -6.04
N PRO A 92 7.28 8.44 -5.49
CA PRO A 92 7.49 8.43 -4.04
C PRO A 92 7.08 9.74 -3.35
N ASP A 93 7.00 10.86 -4.07
CA ASP A 93 6.54 12.14 -3.52
C ASP A 93 5.01 12.18 -3.34
N ASN A 94 4.29 11.33 -4.07
CA ASN A 94 2.83 11.20 -3.96
C ASN A 94 2.39 9.74 -4.18
N PRO A 95 2.78 8.83 -3.27
CA PRO A 95 2.76 7.38 -3.53
C PRO A 95 1.35 6.83 -3.71
N ASN A 96 0.35 7.46 -3.08
CA ASN A 96 -1.04 7.03 -3.11
C ASN A 96 -1.93 7.77 -4.11
N ALA A 97 -1.40 8.74 -4.88
CA ALA A 97 -2.21 9.40 -5.91
C ALA A 97 -2.49 8.45 -7.07
N VAL A 98 -3.76 8.34 -7.46
CA VAL A 98 -4.21 7.60 -8.65
C VAL A 98 -4.54 8.63 -9.73
N LEU A 99 -3.74 8.67 -10.79
CA LEU A 99 -3.88 9.62 -11.90
C LEU A 99 -4.33 8.94 -13.19
N LYS A 100 -4.34 7.61 -13.23
CA LYS A 100 -4.86 6.83 -14.34
C LYS A 100 -6.31 7.20 -14.60
N GLU A 101 -6.61 7.58 -15.83
CA GLU A 101 -7.95 8.02 -16.25
C GLU A 101 -8.99 6.91 -16.09
N LYS A 102 -8.60 5.66 -16.38
CA LYS A 102 -9.44 4.47 -16.26
C LYS A 102 -8.83 3.47 -15.29
N PRO A 103 -8.97 3.67 -13.96
CA PRO A 103 -8.46 2.73 -12.97
C PRO A 103 -9.40 1.52 -12.81
N TYR A 104 -9.98 1.06 -13.92
CA TYR A 104 -10.94 -0.02 -13.98
C TYR A 104 -10.93 -0.74 -15.34
N LEU A 105 -11.37 -1.99 -15.35
CA LEU A 105 -11.76 -2.70 -16.56
C LEU A 105 -13.21 -2.36 -16.92
N GLU A 106 -13.50 -2.22 -18.22
CA GLU A 106 -14.87 -2.14 -18.74
C GLU A 106 -15.28 -3.51 -19.30
N ARG A 107 -16.44 -4.00 -18.86
CA ARG A 107 -16.99 -5.28 -19.27
C ARG A 107 -18.44 -5.13 -19.71
N PRO A 108 -18.92 -5.92 -20.68
CA PRO A 108 -20.36 -5.98 -20.96
C PRO A 108 -21.15 -6.37 -19.70
N ALA A 109 -22.32 -5.78 -19.49
CA ALA A 109 -23.18 -6.17 -18.38
C ALA A 109 -23.52 -7.68 -18.40
N GLY A 110 -23.48 -8.30 -17.23
CA GLY A 110 -23.69 -9.73 -17.01
C GLY A 110 -22.54 -10.63 -17.46
N SER A 111 -21.41 -10.07 -17.90
CA SER A 111 -20.32 -10.88 -18.47
C SER A 111 -19.30 -11.36 -17.43
N THR A 112 -19.25 -10.74 -16.26
CA THR A 112 -18.29 -11.08 -15.20
C THR A 112 -19.01 -11.54 -13.94
N GLN A 113 -18.72 -12.78 -13.55
CA GLN A 113 -19.19 -13.37 -12.30
C GLN A 113 -18.13 -13.29 -11.20
N SER A 114 -16.86 -13.29 -11.58
CA SER A 114 -15.76 -13.20 -10.63
C SER A 114 -14.47 -12.71 -11.26
N ILE A 115 -13.58 -12.22 -10.40
CA ILE A 115 -12.19 -11.95 -10.73
C ILE A 115 -11.28 -12.54 -9.65
N SER A 116 -10.21 -13.19 -10.06
CA SER A 116 -9.14 -13.66 -9.18
C SER A 116 -7.89 -12.84 -9.43
N VAL A 117 -7.23 -12.36 -8.37
CA VAL A 117 -6.08 -11.44 -8.44
C VAL A 117 -4.90 -12.02 -7.65
N GLN A 118 -3.69 -11.89 -8.19
CA GLN A 118 -2.44 -12.20 -7.51
C GLN A 118 -1.44 -11.06 -7.71
N LEU A 119 -0.80 -10.65 -6.62
CA LEU A 119 0.24 -9.63 -6.62
C LEU A 119 1.63 -10.29 -6.62
N ILE A 120 2.58 -9.64 -7.26
CA ILE A 120 4.02 -9.90 -7.12
C ILE A 120 4.66 -8.65 -6.50
N PHE A 121 5.45 -8.86 -5.46
CA PHE A 121 6.09 -7.80 -4.69
C PHE A 121 7.56 -7.60 -5.09
N PRO A 122 8.18 -6.44 -4.78
CA PRO A 122 9.59 -6.16 -5.08
C PRO A 122 10.61 -7.16 -4.52
N ASP A 123 10.24 -7.92 -3.48
CA ASP A 123 11.06 -9.00 -2.91
C ASP A 123 10.95 -10.33 -3.71
N GLY A 124 10.22 -10.33 -4.83
CA GLY A 124 9.96 -11.49 -5.69
C GLY A 124 8.91 -12.45 -5.15
N THR A 125 8.35 -12.20 -3.95
CA THR A 125 7.29 -13.05 -3.40
C THR A 125 5.94 -12.76 -4.03
N LYS A 126 5.04 -13.74 -3.95
CA LYS A 126 3.67 -13.63 -4.46
C LYS A 126 2.66 -13.59 -3.31
N SER A 127 1.58 -12.85 -3.49
CA SER A 127 0.44 -12.94 -2.59
C SER A 127 -0.29 -14.29 -2.75
N GLN A 128 -1.16 -14.60 -1.78
CA GLN A 128 -2.24 -15.55 -2.05
C GLN A 128 -3.12 -15.01 -3.19
N VAL A 129 -3.79 -15.94 -3.89
CA VAL A 129 -4.80 -15.57 -4.88
C VAL A 129 -6.05 -15.14 -4.14
N GLU A 130 -6.51 -13.92 -4.40
CA GLU A 130 -7.72 -13.37 -3.81
C GLU A 130 -8.81 -13.32 -4.86
N ARG A 131 -9.98 -13.86 -4.51
CA ARG A 131 -11.13 -13.96 -5.40
C ARG A 131 -12.23 -13.02 -4.95
N PHE A 132 -12.75 -12.25 -5.89
CA PHE A 132 -13.84 -11.31 -5.71
C PHE A 132 -15.01 -11.77 -6.55
N GLU A 133 -16.11 -12.10 -5.88
CA GLU A 133 -17.36 -12.42 -6.56
C GLU A 133 -18.08 -11.12 -6.92
N TYR A 134 -18.57 -11.07 -8.15
CA TYR A 134 -19.50 -10.03 -8.55
C TYR A 134 -20.78 -10.14 -7.71
N LYS A 135 -21.21 -9.01 -7.16
CA LYS A 135 -22.47 -8.88 -6.45
C LYS A 135 -23.21 -7.72 -7.09
N PRO A 136 -24.38 -7.96 -7.72
CA PRO A 136 -25.23 -6.89 -8.20
C PRO A 136 -25.52 -5.92 -7.05
N GLN A 137 -25.33 -4.62 -7.30
CA GLN A 137 -25.59 -3.55 -6.34
C GLN A 137 -27.03 -3.05 -6.47
#